data_AF-A0A7V4U033-F1
#
_entry.id   AF-A0A7V4U033-F1
#
_cell.length_a   1.000
_cell.length_b   1.000
_cell.length_c   1.000
_cell.angle_alpha   90.00
_cell.angle_beta   90.00
_cell.angle_gamma   90.00
#
_symmetry.space_group_name_H-M   'P 1'
#
loop_
_entity.id
_entity.type
_entity.pdbx_description
1 polymer ?
#
loop_
_entity_poly.entity_id
_entity_poly.type
_entity_poly.pdbx_seq_one_letter_code
_entity_poly.pdbx_strand_id
1 'polypeptide(L)'
;MDFFDYIQFLWGKRKRIALILLVNAILIVVITLLLPNKYTARVKVLPPTDNSIGGGLDRYASIASMLGVNLGGSTQFGPVMFESIIKSRKILEPIIYKNYKTLEYKNREINLIEYFDISGESDREKFEKCMEHMRNEIISVLVNPENFITTIGITTKEAQLSAKIAKLVLDNLQNFNLKIIQKEALDKRRFIKNRLGEITDSLKYSENKLVDFLNNVSDPTLPIVQVVLNKKQREIEILSSILIELRKQAEILKLQEFSDLKPLQILEYPYAPALKSFPKRAVISILYMLGISVIIFAIYMMIFFRKNYQGKKN
;
A
#
# COMPACT_ATOMS: atom_id res chain seq x y z
N MET A 1 22.06 43.46 -34.83
CA MET A 1 21.94 43.48 -33.34
C MET A 1 22.73 42.29 -32.91
N ASP A 2 24.02 42.51 -32.69
CA ASP A 2 24.96 41.42 -32.91
C ASP A 2 25.19 40.71 -31.59
N PHE A 3 25.05 39.38 -31.61
CA PHE A 3 25.34 38.52 -30.46
C PHE A 3 26.72 38.83 -29.84
N PHE A 4 27.67 39.26 -30.68
CA PHE A 4 28.99 39.74 -30.29
C PHE A 4 28.96 40.98 -29.38
N ASP A 5 28.08 41.97 -29.63
CA ASP A 5 27.96 43.19 -28.81
C ASP A 5 27.48 42.86 -27.39
N TYR A 6 26.56 41.89 -27.28
CA TYR A 6 26.05 41.43 -25.99
C TYR A 6 27.12 40.67 -25.19
N ILE A 7 27.91 39.82 -25.85
CA ILE A 7 29.04 39.13 -25.21
C ILE A 7 30.08 40.14 -24.71
N GLN A 8 30.41 41.15 -25.51
CA GLN A 8 31.37 42.19 -25.12
C GLN A 8 30.87 43.00 -23.92
N PHE A 9 29.56 43.30 -23.86
CA PHE A 9 28.93 43.96 -22.71
C PHE A 9 29.02 43.11 -21.43
N LEU A 10 28.71 41.82 -21.51
CA LEU A 10 28.87 40.88 -20.39
C LEU A 10 30.33 40.78 -19.93
N TRP A 11 31.27 40.73 -20.87
CA TRP A 11 32.70 40.68 -20.58
C TRP A 11 33.18 41.92 -19.81
N GLY A 12 32.64 43.10 -20.13
CA GLY A 12 32.88 44.34 -19.38
C GLY A 12 32.41 44.29 -17.92
N LYS A 13 31.49 43.39 -17.57
CA LYS A 13 30.93 43.22 -16.21
C LYS A 13 31.41 41.94 -15.52
N ARG A 14 32.36 41.20 -16.11
CA ARG A 14 32.86 39.90 -15.61
C ARG A 14 33.24 39.85 -14.14
N LYS A 15 33.89 40.90 -13.60
CA LYS A 15 34.29 40.96 -12.17
C LYS A 15 33.08 41.00 -11.24
N ARG A 16 32.02 41.73 -11.61
CA ARG A 16 30.78 41.81 -10.80
C ARG A 16 30.01 40.50 -10.88
N ILE A 17 29.91 39.91 -12.08
CA ILE A 17 29.26 38.62 -12.29
C ILE A 17 29.98 37.51 -11.49
N ALA A 18 31.31 37.46 -11.58
CA ALA A 18 32.11 36.49 -10.83
C ALA A 18 31.95 36.66 -9.30
N LEU A 19 31.94 37.89 -8.79
CA LEU A 19 31.73 38.15 -7.37
C LEU A 19 30.34 37.70 -6.89
N ILE A 20 29.28 37.99 -7.66
CA ILE A 20 27.92 37.53 -7.33
C ILE A 20 27.84 36.00 -7.33
N LEU A 21 28.40 35.34 -8.34
CA LEU A 21 28.44 33.88 -8.41
C LEU A 21 29.21 33.27 -7.24
N LEU A 22 30.34 33.85 -6.86
CA LEU A 22 31.16 33.39 -5.73
C LEU A 22 30.40 33.51 -4.40
N VAL A 23 29.76 34.66 -4.14
CA VAL A 23 28.95 34.84 -2.91
C VAL A 23 27.81 33.83 -2.84
N ASN A 24 27.10 33.61 -3.95
CA ASN A 24 26.04 32.61 -4.01
C ASN A 24 26.58 31.17 -3.85
N ALA A 25 27.77 30.87 -4.39
CA ALA A 25 28.44 29.59 -4.21
C ALA A 25 28.70 29.28 -2.74
N ILE A 26 29.26 30.25 -2.02
CA ILE A 26 29.53 30.12 -0.58
C ILE A 26 28.21 29.93 0.16
N LEU A 27 27.21 30.75 -0.15
CA LEU A 27 25.90 30.72 0.51
C LEU A 27 25.20 29.36 0.36
N ILE A 28 25.19 28.77 -0.85
CA ILE A 28 24.59 27.44 -1.06
C ILE A 28 25.38 26.32 -0.37
N VAL A 29 26.70 26.42 -0.32
CA VAL A 29 27.53 25.42 0.38
C VAL A 29 27.24 25.47 1.89
N VAL A 30 27.12 26.67 2.48
CA VAL A 30 26.76 26.83 3.89
C VAL A 30 25.36 26.26 4.16
N ILE A 31 24.36 26.60 3.34
CA ILE A 31 22.99 26.08 3.50
C ILE A 31 22.94 24.55 3.38
N THR A 32 23.64 23.97 2.39
CA THR A 32 23.66 22.52 2.17
C THR A 32 24.43 21.73 3.24
N LEU A 33 25.34 22.39 3.97
CA LEU A 33 26.02 21.82 5.12
C LEU A 33 25.17 21.82 6.39
N LEU A 34 24.30 22.83 6.55
CA LEU A 34 23.35 22.93 7.67
C LEU A 34 22.19 21.92 7.58
N LEU A 35 21.86 21.45 6.38
CA LEU A 35 20.80 20.46 6.17
C LEU A 35 21.19 19.09 6.78
N PRO A 36 20.34 18.51 7.66
CA PRO A 36 20.65 17.25 8.33
C PRO A 36 20.70 16.10 7.33
N ASN A 37 21.62 15.16 7.57
CA ASN A 37 21.67 13.93 6.79
C ASN A 37 20.46 13.06 7.14
N LYS A 38 19.77 12.55 6.13
CA LYS A 38 18.69 11.57 6.26
C LYS A 38 19.08 10.26 5.59
N TYR A 39 18.61 9.16 6.15
CA TYR A 39 18.92 7.79 5.73
C TYR A 39 17.62 7.04 5.48
N THR A 40 17.49 6.43 4.31
CA THR A 40 16.29 5.70 3.92
C THR A 40 16.57 4.20 3.89
N ALA A 41 15.92 3.44 4.79
CA ALA A 41 15.89 1.99 4.71
C ALA A 41 14.72 1.55 3.81
N ARG A 42 14.90 0.51 3.01
CA ARG A 42 13.88 0.05 2.05
C ARG A 42 13.50 -1.40 2.30
N VAL A 43 12.24 -1.71 2.07
CA VAL A 43 11.69 -3.07 2.03
C VAL A 43 11.02 -3.23 0.67
N LYS A 44 11.22 -4.37 0.02
CA LYS A 44 10.47 -4.72 -1.20
C LYS A 44 9.58 -5.91 -0.91
N VAL A 45 8.29 -5.72 -1.14
CA VAL A 45 7.28 -6.77 -0.94
C VAL A 45 6.47 -6.91 -2.21
N LEU A 46 6.08 -8.15 -2.50
CA LEU A 46 5.08 -8.46 -3.49
C LEU A 46 3.76 -8.69 -2.74
N PRO A 47 2.75 -7.83 -2.95
CA PRO A 47 1.39 -8.06 -2.45
C PRO A 47 0.89 -9.44 -2.91
N PRO A 48 0.10 -10.16 -2.10
CA PRO A 48 -0.57 -11.36 -2.57
C PRO A 48 -1.54 -10.96 -3.69
N THR A 49 -1.20 -11.32 -4.92
CA THR A 49 -2.09 -11.24 -6.08
C THR A 49 -2.57 -12.66 -6.40
N ASP A 50 -3.88 -12.84 -6.52
CA ASP A 50 -4.45 -14.15 -6.88
C ASP A 50 -4.22 -14.51 -8.35
N ASN A 51 -3.73 -13.55 -9.14
CA ASN A 51 -3.29 -13.82 -10.50
C ASN A 51 -1.87 -14.37 -10.48
N SER A 52 -1.70 -15.62 -10.07
CA SER A 52 -0.91 -16.63 -10.83
C SER A 52 -0.61 -17.91 -10.04
N ILE A 53 -0.72 -19.03 -10.77
CA ILE A 53 -0.23 -20.39 -10.50
C ILE A 53 -1.15 -21.29 -9.65
N GLY A 54 -2.29 -21.69 -10.24
CA GLY A 54 -3.16 -22.73 -9.68
C GLY A 54 -4.25 -23.15 -10.67
N GLY A 55 -3.87 -23.71 -11.82
CA GLY A 55 -4.81 -24.17 -12.84
C GLY A 55 -5.79 -25.21 -12.29
N GLY A 56 -7.08 -24.86 -12.25
CA GLY A 56 -8.17 -25.78 -11.93
C GLY A 56 -9.35 -25.16 -11.17
N LEU A 57 -9.12 -24.14 -10.33
CA LEU A 57 -10.16 -23.58 -9.45
C LEU A 57 -11.06 -22.52 -10.12
N ASP A 58 -10.55 -21.74 -11.08
CA ASP A 58 -11.32 -20.68 -11.75
C ASP A 58 -12.57 -21.20 -12.47
N ARG A 59 -12.52 -22.46 -12.94
CA ARG A 59 -13.67 -23.15 -13.57
C ARG A 59 -14.79 -23.49 -12.58
N TYR A 60 -14.47 -23.70 -11.30
CA TYR A 60 -15.49 -23.98 -10.28
C TYR A 60 -16.09 -22.68 -9.72
N ALA A 61 -15.29 -21.61 -9.63
CA ALA A 61 -15.78 -20.27 -9.27
C ALA A 61 -16.78 -19.74 -10.32
N SER A 62 -16.54 -19.98 -11.61
CA SER A 62 -17.48 -19.60 -12.67
C SER A 62 -18.83 -20.33 -12.57
N ILE A 63 -18.85 -21.59 -12.11
CA ILE A 63 -20.09 -22.35 -11.93
C ILE A 63 -20.85 -21.90 -10.67
N ALA A 64 -20.14 -21.57 -9.59
CA ALA A 64 -20.74 -21.01 -8.38
C ALA A 64 -21.38 -19.63 -8.62
N SER A 65 -20.76 -18.79 -9.47
CA SER A 65 -21.34 -17.51 -9.89
C SER A 65 -22.61 -17.68 -10.73
N MET A 66 -22.73 -18.76 -11.51
CA MET A 66 -23.94 -19.07 -12.28
C MET A 66 -25.11 -19.53 -11.39
N LEU A 67 -24.84 -20.02 -10.18
CA LEU A 67 -25.84 -20.41 -9.18
C LEU A 67 -26.27 -19.23 -8.27
N GLY A 68 -25.89 -18.00 -8.60
CA GLY A 68 -26.27 -16.80 -7.84
C GLY A 68 -25.53 -16.63 -6.51
N VAL A 69 -24.56 -17.50 -6.23
CA VAL A 69 -23.70 -17.42 -5.04
C VAL A 69 -22.42 -16.72 -5.44
N ASN A 70 -22.45 -15.39 -5.45
CA ASN A 70 -21.25 -14.57 -5.59
C ASN A 70 -20.49 -14.60 -4.25
N LEU A 71 -19.81 -15.71 -3.96
CA LEU A 71 -18.77 -15.77 -2.94
C LEU A 71 -17.61 -14.96 -3.52
N GLY A 72 -17.63 -13.66 -3.20
CA GLY A 72 -16.81 -12.63 -3.82
C GLY A 72 -15.41 -13.11 -4.17
N GLY A 73 -14.97 -12.70 -5.37
CA GLY A 73 -13.56 -12.68 -5.71
C GLY A 73 -12.79 -12.20 -4.48
N SER A 74 -11.77 -12.97 -4.12
CA SER A 74 -10.82 -12.61 -3.07
C SER A 74 -10.62 -11.11 -3.04
N THR A 75 -10.72 -10.51 -1.85
CA THR A 75 -10.51 -9.09 -1.66
C THR A 75 -9.13 -8.75 -2.24
N GLN A 76 -9.08 -8.33 -3.50
CA GLN A 76 -7.84 -7.98 -4.18
C GLN A 76 -7.36 -6.72 -3.48
N PHE A 77 -6.39 -6.86 -2.58
CA PHE A 77 -5.65 -5.73 -2.06
C PHE A 77 -4.78 -5.22 -3.21
N GLY A 78 -5.38 -4.45 -4.11
CA GLY A 78 -4.67 -3.74 -5.16
C GLY A 78 -3.55 -2.89 -4.53
N PRO A 79 -2.50 -2.55 -5.27
CA PRO A 79 -1.34 -1.87 -4.70
C PRO A 79 -1.66 -0.56 -3.94
N VAL A 80 -2.71 0.16 -4.38
CA VAL A 80 -3.23 1.37 -3.72
C VAL A 80 -3.80 1.07 -2.33
N MET A 81 -4.44 -0.08 -2.15
CA MET A 81 -4.96 -0.53 -0.86
C MET A 81 -3.81 -0.95 0.07
N PHE A 82 -2.72 -1.50 -0.48
CA PHE A 82 -1.52 -1.80 0.30
C PHE A 82 -0.89 -0.52 0.89
N GLU A 83 -0.79 0.55 0.11
CA GLU A 83 -0.30 1.83 0.60
C GLU A 83 -1.17 2.37 1.76
N SER A 84 -2.50 2.34 1.62
CA SER A 84 -3.40 2.83 2.65
C SER A 84 -3.37 1.98 3.93
N ILE A 85 -3.16 0.66 3.81
CA ILE A 85 -2.96 -0.25 4.94
C ILE A 85 -1.66 0.08 5.67
N ILE A 86 -0.54 0.24 4.95
CA ILE A 86 0.76 0.59 5.54
C ILE A 86 0.68 1.92 6.30
N LYS A 87 -0.02 2.90 5.73
CA LYS A 87 -0.24 4.23 6.33
C LYS A 87 -1.40 4.26 7.34
N SER A 88 -2.05 3.14 7.60
CA SER A 88 -3.19 3.07 8.51
C SER A 88 -2.75 3.23 9.98
N ARG A 89 -3.67 3.74 10.80
CA ARG A 89 -3.46 3.88 12.24
C ARG A 89 -3.08 2.54 12.89
N LYS A 90 -3.73 1.45 12.49
CA LYS A 90 -3.50 0.13 13.09
C LYS A 90 -2.05 -0.37 12.95
N ILE A 91 -1.36 0.01 11.87
CA ILE A 91 0.03 -0.36 11.62
C ILE A 91 1.00 0.61 12.31
N LEU A 92 0.74 1.91 12.23
CA LEU A 92 1.66 2.95 12.69
C LEU A 92 1.56 3.27 14.18
N GLU A 93 0.38 3.17 14.78
CA GLU A 93 0.16 3.45 16.21
C GLU A 93 1.11 2.67 17.13
N PRO A 94 1.25 1.33 17.03
CA PRO A 94 2.20 0.59 17.87
C PRO A 94 3.67 0.93 17.58
N ILE A 95 3.97 1.50 16.42
CA ILE A 95 5.34 1.90 16.02
C ILE A 95 5.66 3.26 16.62
N ILE A 96 4.70 4.18 16.65
CA ILE A 96 4.85 5.54 17.19
C ILE A 96 5.10 5.50 18.70
N TYR A 97 4.32 4.73 19.44
CA TYR A 97 4.42 4.64 20.91
C TYR A 97 5.53 3.73 21.41
N LYS A 98 6.15 2.93 20.53
CA LYS A 98 7.26 2.07 20.92
C LYS A 98 8.49 2.90 21.24
N ASN A 99 9.25 2.49 22.25
CA ASN A 99 10.52 3.13 22.59
C ASN A 99 11.68 2.55 21.77
N TYR A 100 12.56 3.44 21.32
CA TYR A 100 13.72 3.14 20.50
C TYR A 100 14.99 3.63 21.19
N LYS A 101 16.04 2.81 21.12
CA LYS A 101 17.41 3.27 21.33
C LYS A 101 17.85 4.02 20.09
N THR A 102 18.21 5.28 20.27
CA THR A 102 18.70 6.17 19.21
C THR A 102 20.13 6.59 19.52
N LEU A 103 20.88 6.98 18.49
CA LEU A 103 22.24 7.50 18.65
C LEU A 103 22.23 8.90 19.28
N GLU A 104 21.17 9.67 19.03
CA GLU A 104 20.96 11.01 19.60
C GLU A 104 20.69 10.94 21.11
N TYR A 105 19.93 9.94 21.59
CA TYR A 105 19.56 9.80 23.00
C TYR A 105 20.12 8.51 23.62
N LYS A 106 21.45 8.39 23.66
CA LYS A 106 22.17 7.16 24.10
C LYS A 106 21.77 6.58 25.45
N ASN A 107 21.28 7.41 26.38
CA ASN A 107 21.00 7.03 27.77
C ASN A 107 19.52 6.74 28.06
N ARG A 108 18.63 6.87 27.07
CA ARG A 108 17.19 6.68 27.26
C ARG A 108 16.53 6.12 26.02
N GLU A 109 15.56 5.23 26.19
CA GLU A 109 14.72 4.82 25.07
C GLU A 109 13.57 5.81 24.94
N ILE A 110 13.38 6.36 23.73
CA ILE A 110 12.35 7.36 23.46
C ILE A 110 11.42 6.90 22.35
N ASN A 111 10.18 7.37 22.40
CA ASN A 111 9.20 7.08 21.35
C ASN A 111 9.38 8.03 20.15
N LEU A 112 8.62 7.80 19.07
CA LEU A 112 8.76 8.63 17.87
C LEU A 112 8.20 10.04 18.04
N ILE A 113 7.24 10.25 18.95
CA ILE A 113 6.68 11.57 19.24
C ILE A 113 7.78 12.47 19.81
N GLU A 114 8.55 11.97 20.78
CA GLU A 114 9.68 12.68 21.37
C GLU A 114 10.87 12.79 20.41
N TYR A 115 11.18 11.73 19.65
CA TYR A 115 12.28 11.74 18.68
C TYR A 115 12.10 12.79 17.58
N PHE A 116 10.86 13.01 17.13
CA PHE A 116 10.53 14.04 16.14
C PHE A 116 10.21 15.40 16.76
N ASP A 117 10.36 15.56 18.08
CA ASP A 117 10.10 16.80 18.81
C ASP A 117 8.68 17.38 18.56
N ILE A 118 7.68 16.49 18.58
CA ILE A 118 6.31 16.86 18.21
C ILE A 118 5.59 17.49 19.40
N SER A 119 5.28 18.77 19.25
CA SER A 119 4.57 19.57 20.25
C SER A 119 3.05 19.57 20.05
N GLY A 120 2.31 19.53 21.16
CA GLY A 120 0.85 19.58 21.19
C GLY A 120 0.33 19.75 22.62
N GLU A 121 -0.90 20.25 22.75
CA GLU A 121 -1.54 20.55 24.03
C GLU A 121 -2.02 19.28 24.74
N SER A 122 -2.41 18.26 23.96
CA SER A 122 -2.82 16.95 24.48
C SER A 122 -2.05 15.79 23.84
N ASP A 123 -2.01 14.66 24.53
CA ASP A 123 -1.35 13.45 24.00
C ASP A 123 -2.02 12.93 22.72
N ARG A 124 -3.34 13.15 22.58
CA ARG A 124 -4.07 12.82 21.35
C ARG A 124 -3.62 13.70 20.19
N GLU A 125 -3.47 14.99 20.43
CA GLU A 125 -3.02 15.92 19.39
C GLU A 125 -1.58 15.63 18.95
N LYS A 126 -0.67 15.36 19.92
CA LYS A 126 0.71 14.95 19.63
C LYS A 126 0.74 13.68 18.77
N PHE A 127 -0.12 12.71 19.09
CA PHE A 127 -0.23 11.48 18.32
C PHE A 127 -0.70 11.72 16.88
N GLU A 128 -1.77 12.50 16.68
CA GLU A 128 -2.28 12.78 15.34
C GLU A 128 -1.27 13.55 14.48
N LYS A 129 -0.57 14.54 15.06
CA LYS A 129 0.54 15.24 14.38
C LYS A 129 1.68 14.27 14.03
N CYS A 130 2.02 13.35 14.93
CA CYS A 130 3.03 12.32 14.66
C CYS A 130 2.60 11.35 13.56
N MET A 131 1.33 10.96 13.54
CA MET A 131 0.76 10.13 12.49
C MET A 131 0.85 10.83 11.13
N GLU A 132 0.53 12.11 11.06
CA GLU A 132 0.61 12.89 9.83
C GLU A 132 2.05 13.03 9.34
N HIS A 133 2.99 13.39 10.23
CA HIS A 133 4.42 13.45 9.90
C HIS A 133 4.95 12.10 9.42
N MET A 134 4.54 10.99 10.06
CA MET A 134 4.90 9.64 9.63
C MET A 134 4.40 9.31 8.22
N ARG A 135 3.17 9.70 7.89
CA ARG A 135 2.52 9.43 6.59
C ARG A 135 3.11 10.23 5.44
N ASN A 136 3.47 11.48 5.71
CA ASN A 136 3.82 12.44 4.67
C ASN A 136 5.35 12.56 4.46
N GLU A 137 6.14 12.43 5.53
CA GLU A 137 7.58 12.71 5.48
C GLU A 137 8.46 11.48 5.72
N ILE A 138 8.04 10.57 6.59
CA ILE A 138 8.87 9.44 7.02
C ILE A 138 8.69 8.22 6.11
N ILE A 139 7.44 7.89 5.76
CA ILE A 139 7.10 6.70 4.98
C ILE A 139 6.82 7.07 3.53
N SER A 140 7.64 6.55 2.63
CA SER A 140 7.40 6.59 1.18
C SER A 140 6.98 5.20 0.70
N VAL A 141 5.86 5.09 0.01
CA VAL A 141 5.44 3.84 -0.64
C VAL A 141 5.47 4.06 -2.14
N LEU A 142 6.23 3.22 -2.85
CA LEU A 142 6.34 3.27 -4.31
C LEU A 142 5.89 1.94 -4.88
N VAL A 143 4.83 1.97 -5.67
CA VAL A 143 4.33 0.80 -6.40
C VAL A 143 4.83 0.88 -7.83
N ASN A 144 5.47 -0.18 -8.31
CA ASN A 144 5.73 -0.33 -9.73
C ASN A 144 4.52 -1.02 -10.40
N PRO A 145 3.82 -0.36 -11.35
CA PRO A 145 2.63 -0.93 -12.00
C PRO A 145 2.94 -2.10 -12.95
N GLU A 146 4.18 -2.26 -13.41
CA GLU A 146 4.56 -3.31 -14.37
C GLU A 146 4.76 -4.67 -13.72
N ASN A 147 5.32 -4.70 -12.50
CA ASN A 147 5.66 -5.93 -11.79
C ASN A 147 5.01 -6.03 -10.40
N PHE A 148 4.15 -5.08 -10.04
CA PHE A 148 3.43 -4.99 -8.76
C PHE A 148 4.33 -4.97 -7.50
N ILE A 149 5.64 -4.80 -7.66
CA ILE A 149 6.57 -4.71 -6.54
C ILE A 149 6.30 -3.40 -5.79
N THR A 150 6.01 -3.52 -4.50
CA THR A 150 5.81 -2.39 -3.61
C THR A 150 7.07 -2.17 -2.79
N THR A 151 7.70 -1.01 -2.98
CA THR A 151 8.88 -0.57 -2.23
C THR A 151 8.44 0.37 -1.11
N ILE A 152 8.66 -0.04 0.13
CA ILE A 152 8.39 0.74 1.34
C ILE A 152 9.72 1.34 1.79
N GLY A 153 9.82 2.66 1.77
CA GLY A 153 10.98 3.42 2.24
C GLY A 153 10.67 4.13 3.56
N ILE A 154 11.56 4.01 4.53
CA ILE A 154 11.48 4.72 5.80
C ILE A 154 12.69 5.60 5.98
N THR A 155 12.46 6.90 6.18
CA THR A 155 13.51 7.91 6.20
C THR A 155 13.60 8.58 7.58
N THR A 156 14.75 8.45 8.24
CA THR A 156 15.05 9.13 9.52
C THR A 156 16.46 9.72 9.52
N LYS A 157 16.86 10.43 10.58
CA LYS A 157 18.23 10.98 10.71
C LYS A 157 19.27 9.88 10.97
N GLU A 158 18.86 8.68 11.36
CA GLU A 158 19.74 7.57 11.76
C GLU A 158 19.50 6.32 10.92
N ALA A 159 20.56 5.76 10.33
CA ALA A 159 20.45 4.57 9.47
C ALA A 159 19.86 3.34 10.19
N GLN A 160 20.27 3.11 11.45
CA GLN A 160 19.78 1.99 12.26
C GLN A 160 18.31 2.14 12.63
N LEU A 161 17.89 3.35 13.00
CA LEU A 161 16.50 3.64 13.34
C LEU A 161 15.59 3.43 12.12
N SER A 162 15.99 3.94 10.94
CA SER A 162 15.26 3.71 9.69
C SER A 162 15.03 2.21 9.42
N ALA A 163 16.07 1.39 9.56
CA ALA A 163 15.97 -0.05 9.34
C ALA A 163 15.09 -0.74 10.39
N LYS A 164 15.20 -0.33 11.66
CA LYS A 164 14.41 -0.89 12.75
C LYS A 164 12.93 -0.57 12.60
N ILE A 165 12.58 0.68 12.26
CA ILE A 165 11.19 1.07 11.98
C ILE A 165 10.68 0.32 10.75
N ALA A 166 11.50 0.20 9.69
CA ALA A 166 11.11 -0.52 8.47
C ALA A 166 10.81 -1.99 8.73
N LYS A 167 11.62 -2.64 9.58
CA LYS A 167 11.35 -4.01 10.04
C LYS A 167 10.04 -4.09 10.81
N LEU A 168 9.77 -3.16 11.72
CA LEU A 168 8.53 -3.17 12.49
C LEU A 168 7.28 -2.91 11.65
N VAL A 169 7.37 -2.03 10.65
CA VAL A 169 6.29 -1.86 9.67
C VAL A 169 6.03 -3.18 8.95
N LEU A 170 7.08 -3.86 8.49
CA LEU A 170 6.96 -5.14 7.81
C LEU A 170 6.32 -6.21 8.71
N ASP A 171 6.83 -6.38 9.93
CA ASP A 171 6.32 -7.37 10.90
C ASP A 171 4.85 -7.08 11.25
N ASN A 172 4.49 -5.82 11.47
CA ASN A 172 3.10 -5.42 11.74
C ASN A 172 2.19 -5.66 10.54
N LEU A 173 2.67 -5.40 9.33
CA LEU A 173 1.94 -5.63 8.10
C LEU A 173 1.67 -7.13 7.88
N GLN A 174 2.68 -7.99 8.11
CA GLN A 174 2.51 -9.44 8.05
C GLN A 174 1.48 -9.92 9.06
N ASN A 175 1.59 -9.48 10.31
CA ASN A 175 0.64 -9.85 11.37
C ASN A 175 -0.79 -9.37 11.07
N PHE A 176 -0.93 -8.18 10.48
CA PHE A 176 -2.22 -7.65 10.07
C PHE A 176 -2.84 -8.46 8.92
N ASN A 177 -2.03 -8.79 7.90
CA ASN A 177 -2.47 -9.63 6.78
C ASN A 177 -2.93 -11.01 7.25
N LEU A 178 -2.15 -11.66 8.13
CA LEU A 178 -2.52 -12.95 8.71
C LEU A 178 -3.84 -12.89 9.48
N LYS A 179 -4.07 -11.81 10.25
CA LYS A 179 -5.34 -11.62 10.98
C LYS A 179 -6.53 -11.45 10.03
N ILE A 180 -6.35 -10.74 8.92
CA ILE A 180 -7.40 -10.60 7.90
C ILE A 180 -7.73 -11.96 7.29
N ILE A 181 -6.71 -12.69 6.81
CA ILE A 181 -6.89 -14.00 6.19
C ILE A 181 -7.58 -14.97 7.14
N GLN A 182 -7.14 -15.04 8.41
CA GLN A 182 -7.76 -15.87 9.43
C GLN A 182 -9.22 -15.48 9.68
N LYS A 183 -9.51 -14.18 9.76
CA LYS A 183 -10.88 -13.69 9.96
C LYS A 183 -11.78 -14.06 8.78
N GLU A 184 -11.33 -13.84 7.55
CA GLU A 184 -12.07 -14.21 6.34
C GLU A 184 -12.33 -15.72 6.28
N ALA A 185 -11.33 -16.55 6.59
CA ALA A 185 -11.48 -18.00 6.64
C ALA A 185 -12.51 -18.44 7.71
N LEU A 186 -12.46 -17.85 8.90
CA LEU A 186 -13.41 -18.12 9.97
C LEU A 186 -14.85 -17.74 9.60
N ASP A 187 -15.03 -16.57 8.98
CA ASP A 187 -16.33 -16.07 8.54
C ASP A 187 -16.91 -16.96 7.42
N LYS A 188 -16.09 -17.33 6.42
CA LYS A 188 -16.48 -18.29 5.36
C LYS A 188 -16.87 -19.65 5.93
N ARG A 189 -16.07 -20.20 6.85
CA ARG A 189 -16.34 -21.48 7.50
C ARG A 189 -17.65 -21.44 8.29
N ARG A 190 -17.89 -20.38 9.05
CA ARG A 190 -19.13 -20.20 9.81
C ARG A 190 -20.34 -20.15 8.89
N PHE A 191 -20.23 -19.38 7.80
CA PHE A 191 -21.28 -19.28 6.80
C PHE A 191 -21.63 -20.63 6.17
N ILE A 192 -20.63 -21.37 5.65
CA ILE A 192 -20.86 -22.68 5.03
C ILE A 192 -21.41 -23.69 6.05
N LYS A 193 -20.89 -23.70 7.29
CA LYS A 193 -21.38 -24.60 8.34
C LYS A 193 -22.86 -24.36 8.64
N ASN A 194 -23.28 -23.11 8.79
CA ASN A 194 -24.67 -22.77 9.05
C ASN A 194 -25.56 -23.19 7.88
N ARG A 195 -25.13 -22.87 6.64
CA ARG A 195 -25.87 -23.21 5.43
C ARG A 195 -26.00 -24.72 5.22
N LEU A 196 -24.96 -25.49 5.55
CA LEU A 196 -25.01 -26.95 5.53
C LEU A 196 -26.08 -27.50 6.48
N GLY A 197 -26.20 -26.94 7.69
CA GLY A 197 -27.25 -27.30 8.64
C GLY A 197 -28.64 -27.04 8.06
N GLU A 198 -28.90 -25.81 7.61
CA GLU A 198 -30.19 -25.40 7.03
C GLU A 198 -30.64 -26.27 5.86
N ILE A 199 -29.73 -26.58 4.93
CA ILE A 199 -30.05 -27.38 3.75
C ILE A 199 -30.22 -28.86 4.13
N THR A 200 -29.45 -29.37 5.09
CA THR A 200 -29.63 -30.74 5.60
C THR A 200 -31.01 -30.92 6.24
N ASP A 201 -31.43 -29.97 7.07
CA ASP A 201 -32.73 -30.02 7.73
C ASP A 201 -33.88 -29.88 6.72
N SER A 202 -33.72 -28.99 5.74
CA SER A 202 -34.69 -28.78 4.65
C SER A 202 -34.81 -30.01 3.75
N LEU A 203 -33.69 -30.65 3.41
CA LEU A 203 -33.66 -31.91 2.64
C LEU A 203 -34.41 -33.01 3.39
N LYS A 204 -34.09 -33.22 4.66
CA LYS A 204 -34.76 -34.22 5.52
C LYS A 204 -36.25 -33.97 5.62
N TYR A 205 -36.66 -32.70 5.74
CA TYR A 205 -38.06 -32.32 5.78
C TYR A 205 -38.79 -32.63 4.46
N SER A 206 -38.18 -32.32 3.31
CA SER A 206 -38.76 -32.62 2.00
C SER A 206 -38.78 -34.12 1.68
N GLU A 207 -37.79 -34.89 2.14
CA GLU A 207 -37.77 -36.36 2.08
C GLU A 207 -38.92 -36.96 2.90
N ASN A 208 -39.09 -36.55 4.16
CA ASN A 208 -40.20 -37.01 5.00
C ASN A 208 -41.56 -36.67 4.38
N LYS A 209 -41.71 -35.45 3.82
CA LYS A 209 -42.91 -35.05 3.07
C LYS A 209 -43.19 -35.87 1.81
N LEU A 210 -42.17 -36.47 1.21
CA LEU A 210 -42.34 -37.39 0.09
C LEU A 210 -42.81 -38.75 0.62
N VAL A 211 -42.20 -39.26 1.69
CA VAL A 211 -42.62 -40.51 2.36
C VAL A 211 -44.08 -40.41 2.82
N ASP A 212 -44.45 -39.33 3.52
CA ASP A 212 -45.82 -39.09 3.98
C ASP A 212 -46.80 -39.00 2.81
N PHE A 213 -46.39 -38.42 1.69
CA PHE A 213 -47.23 -38.36 0.50
C PHE A 213 -47.42 -39.77 -0.10
N LEU A 214 -46.36 -40.55 -0.24
CA LEU A 214 -46.42 -41.91 -0.77
C LEU A 214 -47.29 -42.84 0.09
N ASN A 215 -47.23 -42.71 1.41
CA ASN A 215 -48.05 -43.50 2.34
C ASN A 215 -49.55 -43.19 2.26
N ASN A 216 -49.92 -41.97 1.82
CA ASN A 216 -51.32 -41.51 1.76
C ASN A 216 -51.95 -41.66 0.36
N VAL A 217 -51.21 -42.14 -0.64
CA VAL A 217 -51.70 -42.29 -2.01
C VAL A 217 -52.13 -43.73 -2.26
N SER A 218 -53.41 -43.92 -2.63
CA SER A 218 -53.98 -45.25 -2.89
C SER A 218 -53.52 -45.89 -4.21
N ASP A 219 -53.33 -45.08 -5.28
CA ASP A 219 -52.82 -45.54 -6.58
C ASP A 219 -51.70 -44.60 -7.08
N PRO A 220 -50.43 -45.04 -7.03
CA PRO A 220 -49.27 -44.25 -7.49
C PRO A 220 -49.23 -44.00 -9.00
N THR A 221 -49.97 -44.77 -9.80
CA THR A 221 -49.86 -44.75 -11.26
C THR A 221 -50.64 -43.61 -11.91
N LEU A 222 -51.57 -42.99 -11.18
CA LEU A 222 -52.42 -41.90 -11.68
C LEU A 222 -51.57 -40.72 -12.22
N PRO A 223 -51.88 -40.18 -13.42
CA PRO A 223 -51.10 -39.10 -14.03
C PRO A 223 -50.93 -37.87 -13.14
N ILE A 224 -51.98 -37.50 -12.39
CA ILE A 224 -51.93 -36.35 -11.47
C ILE A 224 -50.97 -36.59 -10.29
N VAL A 225 -50.91 -37.82 -9.78
CA VAL A 225 -50.00 -38.22 -8.71
C VAL A 225 -48.56 -38.18 -9.20
N GLN A 226 -48.30 -38.68 -10.41
CA GLN A 226 -46.97 -38.63 -11.01
C GLN A 226 -46.44 -37.20 -11.18
N VAL A 227 -47.29 -36.24 -11.58
CA VAL A 227 -46.90 -34.83 -11.68
C VAL A 227 -46.48 -34.26 -10.32
N VAL A 228 -47.23 -34.56 -9.25
CA VAL A 228 -46.90 -34.11 -7.89
C VAL A 228 -45.64 -34.79 -7.36
N LEU A 229 -45.49 -36.09 -7.61
CA LEU A 229 -44.31 -36.87 -7.26
C LEU A 229 -43.05 -36.31 -7.92
N ASN A 230 -43.10 -36.03 -9.22
CA ASN A 230 -42.00 -35.40 -9.96
C ASN A 230 -41.65 -34.01 -9.38
N LYS A 231 -42.64 -33.21 -8.96
CA LYS A 231 -42.37 -31.92 -8.30
C LYS A 231 -41.61 -32.10 -6.99
N LYS A 232 -42.03 -33.03 -6.13
CA LYS A 232 -41.38 -33.33 -4.85
C LYS A 232 -39.97 -33.91 -5.04
N GLN A 233 -39.81 -34.83 -5.98
CA GLN A 233 -38.50 -35.41 -6.31
C GLN A 233 -37.52 -34.35 -6.83
N ARG A 234 -37.97 -33.46 -7.71
CA ARG A 234 -37.14 -32.35 -8.19
C ARG A 234 -36.70 -31.41 -7.07
N GLU A 235 -37.55 -31.16 -6.08
CA GLU A 235 -37.18 -30.37 -4.90
C GLU A 235 -36.05 -31.04 -4.09
N ILE A 236 -36.17 -32.36 -3.84
CA ILE A 236 -35.13 -33.16 -3.18
C ILE A 236 -33.84 -33.16 -4.00
N GLU A 237 -33.93 -33.29 -5.32
CA GLU A 237 -32.78 -33.27 -6.22
C GLU A 237 -32.02 -31.94 -6.17
N ILE A 238 -32.74 -30.81 -6.15
CA ILE A 238 -32.16 -29.48 -6.00
C ILE A 238 -31.44 -29.36 -4.65
N LEU A 239 -32.09 -29.75 -3.56
CA LEU A 239 -31.51 -29.69 -2.21
C LEU A 239 -30.28 -30.59 -2.06
N SER A 240 -30.32 -31.80 -2.64
CA SER A 240 -29.21 -32.75 -2.67
C SER A 240 -28.02 -32.18 -3.46
N SER A 241 -28.27 -31.58 -4.62
CA SER A 241 -27.23 -30.93 -5.43
C SER A 241 -26.54 -29.79 -4.66
N ILE A 242 -27.32 -28.93 -3.99
CA ILE A 242 -26.78 -27.85 -3.14
C ILE A 242 -25.96 -28.43 -1.98
N LEU A 243 -26.44 -29.49 -1.32
CA LEU A 243 -25.73 -30.15 -0.22
C LEU A 243 -24.37 -30.70 -0.66
N ILE A 244 -24.31 -31.39 -1.79
CA ILE A 244 -23.08 -31.95 -2.35
C ILE A 244 -22.07 -30.83 -2.63
N GLU A 245 -22.52 -29.74 -3.26
CA GLU A 245 -21.66 -28.60 -3.57
C GLU A 245 -21.15 -27.90 -2.31
N LEU A 246 -22.01 -27.65 -1.31
CA LEU A 246 -21.60 -27.06 -0.03
C LEU A 246 -20.60 -27.94 0.73
N ARG A 247 -20.76 -29.28 0.68
CA ARG A 247 -19.79 -30.21 1.29
C ARG A 247 -18.45 -30.16 0.57
N LYS A 248 -18.45 -30.14 -0.76
CA LYS A 248 -17.24 -29.98 -1.55
C LYS A 248 -16.53 -28.66 -1.21
N GLN A 249 -17.27 -27.56 -1.13
CA GLN A 249 -16.71 -26.25 -0.75
C GLN A 249 -16.16 -26.25 0.68
N ALA A 250 -16.83 -26.91 1.62
CA ALA A 250 -16.33 -27.05 2.99
C ALA A 250 -14.98 -27.79 3.03
N GLU A 251 -14.81 -28.83 2.19
CA GLU A 251 -13.55 -29.57 2.12
C GLU A 251 -12.43 -28.74 1.46
N ILE A 252 -12.75 -28.00 0.39
CA ILE A 252 -11.81 -27.05 -0.23
C ILE A 252 -11.35 -26.00 0.79
N LEU A 253 -12.27 -25.41 1.56
CA LEU A 253 -11.93 -24.42 2.57
C LEU A 253 -11.00 -24.98 3.66
N LYS A 254 -11.22 -26.23 4.11
CA LYS A 254 -10.31 -26.88 5.07
C LYS A 254 -8.91 -27.00 4.48
N LEU A 255 -8.79 -27.45 3.24
CA LEU A 255 -7.50 -27.60 2.56
C LEU A 255 -6.78 -26.25 2.38
N GLN A 256 -7.53 -25.20 2.05
CA GLN A 256 -7.01 -23.83 1.96
C GLN A 256 -6.55 -23.31 3.32
N GLU A 257 -7.27 -23.54 4.42
CA GLU A 257 -6.84 -23.10 5.76
C GLU A 257 -5.47 -23.66 6.16
N PHE A 258 -5.16 -24.89 5.75
CA PHE A 258 -3.84 -25.50 5.97
C PHE A 258 -2.75 -25.03 4.98
N SER A 259 -3.12 -24.54 3.79
CA SER A 259 -2.18 -24.24 2.70
C SER A 259 -1.97 -22.75 2.42
N ASP A 260 -2.97 -21.90 2.67
CA ASP A 260 -3.06 -20.48 2.29
C ASP A 260 -2.67 -19.50 3.40
N LEU A 261 -1.86 -19.93 4.38
CA LEU A 261 -1.03 -18.96 5.11
C LEU A 261 0.06 -18.44 4.16
N LYS A 262 -0.30 -17.87 3.01
CA LYS A 262 0.62 -17.21 2.08
C LYS A 262 1.19 -16.01 2.83
N PRO A 263 2.43 -16.10 3.34
CA PRO A 263 3.01 -14.93 3.96
C PRO A 263 3.16 -13.88 2.87
N LEU A 264 3.08 -12.60 3.26
CA LEU A 264 3.50 -11.50 2.39
C LEU A 264 4.85 -11.89 1.76
N GLN A 265 4.91 -11.93 0.43
CA GLN A 265 6.14 -12.35 -0.25
C GLN A 265 7.17 -11.24 -0.11
N ILE A 266 8.16 -11.47 0.74
CA ILE A 266 9.25 -10.52 0.98
C ILE A 266 10.32 -10.78 -0.07
N LEU A 267 10.56 -9.79 -0.91
CA LEU A 267 11.64 -9.83 -1.90
C LEU A 267 12.94 -9.31 -1.30
N GLU A 268 12.87 -8.30 -0.43
CA GLU A 268 14.04 -7.67 0.18
C GLU A 268 13.71 -7.21 1.60
N TYR A 269 14.49 -7.67 2.58
CA TYR A 269 14.39 -7.25 3.98
C TYR A 269 15.06 -5.88 4.19
N PRO A 270 14.58 -5.08 5.17
CA PRO A 270 15.20 -3.80 5.49
C PRO A 270 16.58 -3.97 6.11
N TYR A 271 17.56 -3.24 5.58
CA TYR A 271 18.89 -3.10 6.15
C TYR A 271 19.21 -1.62 6.44
N ALA A 272 20.17 -1.40 7.34
CA ALA A 272 20.66 -0.07 7.66
C ALA A 272 21.51 0.45 6.49
N PRO A 273 21.11 1.54 5.81
CA PRO A 273 21.85 2.03 4.64
C PRO A 273 23.20 2.62 5.07
N ALA A 274 24.26 2.26 4.34
CA ALA A 274 25.59 2.82 4.56
C ALA A 274 25.71 4.27 4.06
N LEU A 275 24.93 4.63 3.03
CA LEU A 275 24.96 5.94 2.40
C LEU A 275 23.71 6.76 2.76
N LYS A 276 23.89 8.06 2.95
CA LYS A 276 22.77 9.00 3.16
C LYS A 276 21.93 9.13 1.89
N SER A 277 20.61 9.22 2.05
CA SER A 277 19.67 9.43 0.95
C SER A 277 19.48 10.92 0.63
N PHE A 278 19.56 11.78 1.65
CA PHE A 278 19.42 13.23 1.53
C PHE A 278 20.36 13.96 2.51
N PRO A 279 20.83 15.17 2.20
CA PRO A 279 20.74 15.87 0.91
C PRO A 279 21.77 15.37 -0.11
N LYS A 280 21.38 15.31 -1.39
CA LYS A 280 22.31 15.14 -2.53
C LYS A 280 23.03 16.46 -2.79
N ARG A 281 23.95 16.82 -1.88
CA ARG A 281 24.60 18.16 -1.81
C ARG A 281 25.10 18.63 -3.18
N ALA A 282 25.82 17.79 -3.91
CA ALA A 282 26.35 18.13 -5.24
C ALA A 282 25.24 18.52 -6.25
N VAL A 283 24.14 17.75 -6.30
CA VAL A 283 23.04 18.01 -7.24
C VAL A 283 22.33 19.33 -6.87
N ILE A 284 22.09 19.58 -5.59
CA ILE A 284 21.45 20.80 -5.10
C ILE A 284 22.31 22.02 -5.43
N SER A 285 23.62 21.94 -5.16
CA SER A 285 24.55 23.03 -5.46
C SER A 285 24.61 23.34 -6.96
N ILE A 286 24.65 22.31 -7.82
CA ILE A 286 24.67 22.49 -9.28
C ILE A 286 23.38 23.16 -9.77
N LEU A 287 22.21 22.66 -9.35
CA LEU A 287 20.92 23.19 -9.79
C LEU A 287 20.73 24.64 -9.35
N TYR A 288 21.12 24.97 -8.11
CA TYR A 288 21.07 26.34 -7.60
C TYR A 288 21.98 27.28 -8.39
N MET A 289 23.21 26.86 -8.69
CA MET A 289 24.17 27.65 -9.48
C MET A 289 23.67 27.88 -10.91
N LEU A 290 23.06 26.87 -11.54
CA LEU A 290 22.43 27.01 -12.85
C LEU A 290 21.28 28.02 -12.81
N GLY A 291 20.40 27.94 -11.79
CA GLY A 291 19.28 28.86 -11.64
C GLY A 291 19.73 30.32 -11.51
N ILE A 292 20.73 30.60 -10.66
CA ILE A 292 21.29 31.95 -10.53
C ILE A 292 21.94 32.42 -11.82
N SER A 293 22.65 31.55 -12.52
CA SER A 293 23.26 31.90 -13.81
C SER A 293 22.22 32.38 -14.82
N VAL A 294 21.05 31.72 -14.89
CA VAL A 294 19.94 32.13 -15.77
C VAL A 294 19.35 33.48 -15.34
N ILE A 295 19.17 33.72 -14.05
CA ILE A 295 18.66 34.99 -13.52
C ILE A 295 19.62 36.14 -13.82
N ILE A 296 20.92 35.94 -13.59
CA ILE A 296 21.95 36.92 -13.92
C ILE A 296 21.91 37.22 -15.41
N PHE A 297 21.85 36.18 -16.27
CA PHE A 297 21.77 36.36 -17.70
C PHE A 297 20.54 37.19 -18.12
N ALA A 298 19.36 36.92 -17.57
CA ALA A 298 18.13 37.66 -17.86
C ALA A 298 18.22 39.14 -17.41
N ILE A 299 18.76 39.41 -16.22
CA ILE A 299 18.94 40.78 -15.70
C ILE A 299 19.86 41.58 -16.61
N TYR A 300 21.02 41.02 -16.98
CA TYR A 300 21.96 41.73 -17.86
C TYR A 300 21.42 41.89 -19.28
N MET A 301 20.63 40.93 -19.77
CA MET A 301 19.90 41.05 -21.03
C MET A 301 18.89 42.21 -20.99
N MET A 302 18.09 42.33 -19.93
CA MET A 302 17.15 43.44 -19.74
C MET A 302 17.86 44.80 -19.66
N ILE A 303 18.99 44.89 -18.94
CA ILE A 303 19.78 46.12 -18.84
C ILE A 303 20.33 46.52 -20.21
N PHE A 304 20.80 45.56 -21.01
CA PHE A 304 21.30 45.80 -22.36
C PHE A 304 20.21 46.35 -23.29
N PHE A 305 19.02 45.74 -23.30
CA PHE A 305 17.88 46.24 -24.09
C PHE A 305 17.44 47.65 -23.65
N ARG A 306 17.39 47.92 -22.34
CA ARG A 306 17.03 49.24 -21.82
C ARG A 306 18.02 50.32 -22.26
N LYS A 307 19.32 50.01 -22.26
CA LYS A 307 20.38 50.92 -22.70
C LYS A 307 20.31 51.20 -24.21
N ASN A 308 20.07 50.17 -25.02
CA ASN A 308 19.96 50.32 -26.48
C ASN A 308 18.66 51.01 -26.91
N TYR A 309 17.56 50.86 -26.15
CA TYR A 309 16.30 51.56 -26.45
C TYR A 309 16.38 53.07 -26.17
N GLN A 310 17.10 53.48 -25.11
CA GLN A 310 17.33 54.91 -24.83
C GLN A 310 18.27 55.58 -25.83
N GLY A 311 19.24 54.84 -26.40
CA GLY A 311 20.13 55.34 -27.44
C GLY A 311 19.47 55.58 -28.82
N LYS A 312 18.22 55.16 -29.01
CA LYS A 312 17.42 55.42 -30.23
C LYS A 312 16.47 56.62 -30.11
N LYS A 313 16.33 57.22 -28.92
CA LYS A 313 15.42 58.36 -28.65
C LYS A 313 16.11 59.73 -28.61
N ASN A 314 17.44 59.75 -28.73
CA ASN A 314 18.27 60.95 -28.92
C ASN A 314 18.92 60.87 -30.30
#